data_AF-X0YDS9-F1
#
_entry.id   AF-X0YDS9-F1
#
_cell.length_a   1.000
_cell.length_b   1.000
_cell.length_c   1.000
_cell.angle_alpha   90.00
_cell.angle_beta   90.00
_cell.angle_gamma   90.00
#
_symmetry.space_group_name_H-M   'P 1'
#
loop_
_entity.id
_entity.type
_entity.pdbx_description
1 polymer ?
#
loop_
_entity_poly.entity_id
_entity_poly.type
_entity_poly.pdbx_seq_one_letter_code
_entity_poly.pdbx_strand_id
1 'polypeptide(L)' 'MTPFGEKLRQMRAARAIALKDMAAGLQVTPAYLSAMEHGHRGRPSKRF' A
#
# COMPACT_ATOMS: atom_id res chain seq x y z
N MET A 1 -6.20 10.41 0.20
CA MET A 1 -4.88 9.77 0.03
C MET A 1 -3.91 10.36 1.05
N THR A 2 -3.19 9.53 1.80
CA THR A 2 -2.13 10.03 2.70
C THR A 2 -0.83 10.19 1.90
N PRO A 3 0.12 11.05 2.33
CA PRO A 3 1.42 11.18 1.64
C PRO A 3 2.13 9.82 1.48
N PHE A 4 1.96 8.93 2.46
CA PHE A 4 2.46 7.56 2.39
C PHE A 4 1.76 6.72 1.31
N GLY A 5 0.42 6.70 1.30
CA GLY A 5 -0.36 5.96 0.31
C GLY A 5 -0.08 6.41 -1.12
N GLU A 6 0.07 7.72 -1.32
CA GLU A 6 0.47 8.31 -2.59
C GLU A 6 1.84 7.81 -3.04
N LYS A 7 2.84 7.89 -2.15
CA LYS A 7 4.20 7.46 -2.47
C LYS A 7 4.26 5.97 -2.80
N LEU A 8 3.49 5.17 -2.07
CA LEU A 8 3.41 3.72 -2.27
C LEU A 8 2.80 3.40 -3.64
N ARG A 9 1.70 4.06 -4.01
CA ARG A 9 1.07 3.94 -5.33
C ARG A 9 2.03 4.36 -6.45
N GLN A 10 2.76 5.47 -6.27
CA GLN A 10 3.77 5.93 -7.24
C GLN A 10 4.88 4.89 -7.42
N MET A 11 5.42 4.33 -6.33
CA MET A 11 6.45 3.29 -6.39
C MET A 11 5.95 2.03 -7.09
N ARG A 12 4.72 1.61 -6.83
CA ARG A 12 4.10 0.46 -7.49
C ARG A 12 3.94 0.68 -8.99
N ALA A 13 3.44 1.85 -9.39
CA ALA A 13 3.27 2.22 -10.79
C ALA A 13 4.61 2.31 -11.53
N ALA A 14 5.63 2.93 -10.91
CA ALA A 14 6.97 3.06 -11.48
C ALA A 14 7.64 1.70 -11.73
N ARG A 15 7.29 0.68 -10.94
CA ARG A 15 7.82 -0.69 -11.08
C ARG A 15 6.90 -1.61 -11.90
N ALA A 16 5.78 -1.11 -12.41
CA ALA A 16 4.75 -1.89 -13.11
C ALA A 16 4.29 -3.16 -12.35
N ILE A 17 4.26 -3.10 -11.02
CA ILE A 17 3.89 -4.26 -10.18
C ILE A 17 2.37 -4.27 -9.99
N ALA A 18 1.74 -5.44 -10.13
CA ALA A 18 0.32 -5.58 -9.81
C ALA A 18 0.10 -5.45 -8.30
N LEU A 19 -1.04 -4.90 -7.90
CA LEU A 19 -1.34 -4.67 -6.48
C LEU A 19 -1.28 -5.96 -5.64
N LYS A 20 -1.74 -7.10 -6.20
CA LYS A 20 -1.68 -8.42 -5.56
C LYS A 20 -0.23 -8.89 -5.30
N ASP A 21 0.69 -8.62 -6.22
CA ASP A 21 2.07 -9.11 -6.15
C ASP A 21 2.86 -8.29 -5.13
N MET A 22 2.65 -6.96 -5.12
CA MET A 22 3.20 -6.10 -4.08
C MET A 22 2.64 -6.44 -2.70
N ALA A 23 1.34 -6.72 -2.60
CA ALA A 23 0.72 -7.13 -1.33
C ALA A 23 1.32 -8.43 -0.80
N ALA A 24 1.51 -9.43 -1.67
CA ALA A 24 2.16 -10.68 -1.33
C ALA A 24 3.61 -10.47 -0.84
N GLY A 25 4.40 -9.66 -1.55
CA GLY A 25 5.78 -9.35 -1.17
C GLY A 25 5.90 -8.58 0.16
N LEU A 26 4.88 -7.78 0.50
CA LEU A 26 4.79 -7.04 1.76
C LEU A 26 4.09 -7.83 2.88
N GLN A 27 3.64 -9.06 2.61
CA GLN A 27 2.88 -9.90 3.55
C GLN A 27 1.62 -9.21 4.11
N VAL A 28 0.94 -8.46 3.26
CA VAL A 28 -0.33 -7.80 3.58
C VAL A 28 -1.43 -8.25 2.62
N THR A 29 -2.69 -8.02 2.99
CA THR A 29 -3.79 -8.33 2.08
C THR A 29 -3.88 -7.27 0.95
N PRO A 30 -4.30 -7.65 -0.27
CA PRO A 30 -4.57 -6.69 -1.35
C PRO A 30 -5.57 -5.60 -0.94
N ALA A 31 -6.61 -5.96 -0.18
CA ALA A 31 -7.59 -5.01 0.34
C ALA A 31 -6.95 -3.98 1.29
N TYR A 32 -6.04 -4.42 2.16
CA TYR A 32 -5.30 -3.53 3.05
C TYR A 32 -4.36 -2.60 2.30
N LEU A 33 -3.61 -3.12 1.32
CA LEU A 33 -2.74 -2.32 0.47
C LEU A 33 -3.53 -1.28 -0.33
N SER A 34 -4.67 -1.66 -0.90
CA SER A 34 -5.58 -0.74 -1.61
C SER A 34 -6.11 0.36 -0.67
N ALA A 35 -6.56 0.01 0.53
CA ALA A 35 -7.02 1.00 1.50
C ALA A 35 -5.90 1.98 1.91
N MET A 36 -4.65 1.50 1.98
CA MET A 36 -3.48 2.31 2.26
C MET A 36 -3.15 3.25 1.11
N GLU A 37 -3.12 2.77 -0.14
CA GLU A 37 -2.87 3.58 -1.33
C GLU A 37 -3.91 4.69 -1.52
N HIS A 38 -5.19 4.43 -1.23
CA HIS A 38 -6.24 5.46 -1.36
C HIS A 38 -6.33 6.39 -0.15
N GLY A 39 -5.57 6.12 0.92
CA GLY A 39 -5.55 6.91 2.15
C GLY A 39 -6.73 6.66 3.08
N HIS A 40 -7.41 5.53 2.95
CA HIS A 40 -8.40 5.05 3.91
C HIS A 40 -7.74 4.52 5.20
N ARG A 41 -6.42 4.29 5.20
CA ARG A 41 -5.63 4.01 6.40
C ARG A 41 -4.31 4.78 6.41
N GLY A 42 -4.26 5.85 7.22
CA GLY A 42 -3.13 6.78 7.30
C GLY A 42 -2.07 6.48 8.35
N ARG A 43 -2.37 5.64 9.35
CA ARG A 43 -1.40 5.15 10.34
C ARG A 43 -1.44 3.62 10.34
N PRO A 44 -0.37 2.93 9.91
CA PRO A 44 -0.18 1.54 10.30
C PRO A 44 -0.28 1.46 11.83
N SER A 45 -1.02 0.50 12.39
CA SER A 45 -1.06 0.37 13.85
C SER A 45 0.36 0.10 14.33
N LYS A 46 0.86 0.89 15.29
CA LYS A 46 2.05 0.53 16.06
C LYS A 46 1.71 -0.71 16.88
N ARG A 47 1.78 -1.90 16.29
CA ARG A 47 2.01 -3.12 17.05
C ARG A 47 3.52 -3.25 17.18
N PHE A 48 4.03 -2.71 18.28
CA PHE A 48 5.21 -3.24 18.95
C PHE A 48 4.73 -4.33 19.90
#